data_AF-A0A7S2Y662-F1
#
_entry.id   AF-A0A7S2Y662-F1
#
_cell.length_a   1.000
_cell.length_b   1.000
_cell.length_c   1.000
_cell.angle_alpha   90.00
_cell.angle_beta   90.00
_cell.angle_gamma   90.00
#
_symmetry.space_group_name_H-M   'P 1'
#
loop_
_entity.id
_entity.type
_entity.pdbx_description
1 polymer ?
#
loop_
_entity_poly.entity_id
_entity_poly.type
_entity_poly.pdbx_seq_one_letter_code
_entity_poly.pdbx_strand_id
1 'polypeptide(L)'
;QDLGDSLEERPGDPPEVCAVKRFFHKDSDDDYRNQRLKLIPGVVEGPLPVRVLAPAKKERMIDGDGIIPISWKMYDREVDANGQLLPPVISATADFMSSGAVRSMTGLVKKYLVKMSVDLALVIDLPQKKRHNPKEKEPTGCLGLFRFEHVDVNKCPIFPHAPEELYEPVEEHSELSPEEVRRDLHRASEFLGISPEELEELKQEC
;
A
#
# COMPACT_ATOMS: atom_id res chain seq x y z
N GLN A 1 -21.78 16.32 23.13
CA GLN A 1 -20.32 16.45 23.32
C GLN A 1 -19.75 16.69 21.94
N ASP A 2 -19.13 17.85 21.75
CA ASP A 2 -18.64 18.37 20.47
C ASP A 2 -17.30 17.69 20.12
N LEU A 3 -17.38 16.39 19.82
CA LEU A 3 -16.25 15.58 19.40
C LEU A 3 -16.01 15.84 17.91
N GLY A 4 -15.10 16.77 17.61
CA GLY A 4 -14.06 16.44 16.64
C GLY A 4 -14.13 17.01 15.23
N ASP A 5 -14.91 18.04 14.92
CA ASP A 5 -14.98 18.57 13.53
C ASP A 5 -13.87 19.57 13.16
N SER A 6 -12.86 19.74 14.01
CA SER A 6 -11.76 20.68 13.78
C SER A 6 -10.42 19.96 13.72
N LEU A 7 -9.70 20.21 12.62
CA LEU A 7 -8.31 19.80 12.37
C LEU A 7 -7.29 20.63 13.18
N GLU A 8 -7.75 21.59 13.98
CA GLU A 8 -6.90 22.36 14.89
C GLU A 8 -6.50 21.50 16.10
N GLU A 9 -5.22 21.52 16.43
CA GLU A 9 -4.71 20.90 17.66
C GLU A 9 -5.22 21.66 18.88
N ARG A 10 -5.65 20.92 19.89
CA ARG A 10 -6.20 21.48 21.14
C ARG A 10 -5.30 21.12 22.31
N PRO A 11 -5.24 21.97 23.34
CA PRO A 11 -4.59 21.61 24.60
C PRO A 11 -5.22 20.34 25.17
N GLY A 12 -4.44 19.27 25.28
CA GLY A 12 -4.87 17.97 25.81
C GLY A 12 -5.19 16.90 24.75
N ASP A 13 -5.08 17.21 23.46
CA ASP A 13 -5.14 16.18 22.43
C ASP A 13 -4.00 15.15 22.64
N PRO A 14 -4.30 13.84 22.54
CA PRO A 14 -3.25 12.82 22.52
C PRO A 14 -2.28 13.06 21.35
N PRO A 15 -0.99 12.73 21.50
CA PRO A 15 -0.01 12.88 20.43
C PRO A 15 -0.47 12.29 19.09
N GLU A 16 -1.17 11.15 19.11
CA GLU A 16 -1.67 10.43 17.92
C GLU A 16 -2.71 11.27 17.17
N VAL A 17 -3.59 11.92 17.94
CA VAL A 17 -4.62 12.81 17.41
C VAL A 17 -3.98 14.05 16.81
N CYS A 18 -2.98 14.63 17.48
CA CYS A 18 -2.19 15.74 16.93
C CYS A 18 -1.53 15.37 15.59
N ALA A 19 -0.91 14.18 15.50
CA ALA A 19 -0.26 13.71 14.28
C ALA A 19 -1.26 13.56 13.12
N VAL A 20 -2.42 12.94 13.39
CA VAL A 20 -3.52 12.80 12.42
C VAL A 20 -4.06 14.17 11.98
N LYS A 21 -4.28 15.09 12.92
CA LYS A 21 -4.73 16.45 12.64
C LYS A 21 -3.76 17.21 11.75
N ARG A 22 -2.47 17.20 12.09
CA ARG A 22 -1.40 17.79 11.25
C ARG A 22 -1.38 17.17 9.87
N PHE A 23 -1.46 15.85 9.76
CA PHE A 23 -1.44 15.18 8.46
C PHE A 23 -2.58 15.62 7.54
N PHE A 24 -3.79 15.72 8.07
CA PHE A 24 -4.98 16.13 7.32
C PHE A 24 -5.19 17.64 7.22
N HIS A 25 -4.39 18.43 7.93
CA HIS A 25 -4.48 19.88 7.88
C HIS A 25 -4.23 20.41 6.47
N LYS A 26 -5.02 21.40 6.04
CA LYS A 26 -4.94 21.99 4.69
C LYS A 26 -3.57 22.63 4.38
N ASP A 27 -2.93 23.17 5.42
CA ASP A 27 -1.65 23.89 5.29
C ASP A 27 -0.44 22.95 5.35
N SER A 28 -0.65 21.64 5.52
CA SER A 28 0.43 20.66 5.41
C SER A 28 0.82 20.48 3.95
N ASP A 29 2.12 20.47 3.67
CA ASP A 29 2.64 20.26 2.34
C ASP A 29 2.68 18.76 1.95
N ASP A 30 2.80 18.50 0.65
CA ASP A 30 2.81 17.13 0.12
C ASP A 30 4.09 16.37 0.48
N ASP A 31 5.23 17.05 0.64
CA ASP A 31 6.48 16.42 1.06
C ASP A 31 6.35 15.86 2.49
N TYR A 32 5.72 16.60 3.38
CA TYR A 32 5.40 16.20 4.74
C TYR A 32 4.54 14.94 4.76
N ARG A 33 3.48 14.90 3.92
CA ARG A 33 2.58 13.75 3.81
C ARG A 33 3.29 12.55 3.19
N ASN A 34 4.07 12.75 2.14
CA ASN A 34 4.80 11.70 1.43
C ASN A 34 5.88 11.03 2.30
N GLN A 35 6.52 11.79 3.19
CA GLN A 35 7.47 11.22 4.15
C GLN A 35 6.81 10.38 5.26
N ARG A 36 5.49 10.54 5.48
CA ARG A 36 4.78 9.97 6.63
C ARG A 36 3.75 8.93 6.27
N LEU A 37 3.09 9.05 5.12
CA LEU A 37 2.17 8.03 4.64
C LEU A 37 2.97 6.78 4.30
N LYS A 38 2.56 5.65 4.86
CA LYS A 38 3.16 4.36 4.56
C LYS A 38 2.10 3.33 4.25
N LEU A 39 2.41 2.49 3.26
CA LEU A 39 1.69 1.25 3.00
C LEU A 39 2.53 0.10 3.54
N ILE A 40 1.90 -0.79 4.31
CA ILE A 40 2.54 -1.98 4.86
C ILE A 40 1.75 -3.20 4.35
N PRO A 41 2.21 -3.85 3.28
CA PRO A 41 1.62 -5.09 2.81
C PRO A 41 2.14 -6.29 3.63
N GLY A 42 1.25 -7.23 3.93
CA GLY A 42 1.55 -8.53 4.51
C GLY A 42 0.87 -9.63 3.72
N VAL A 43 1.64 -10.58 3.19
CA VAL A 43 1.08 -11.75 2.50
C VAL A 43 0.64 -12.76 3.55
N VAL A 44 -0.68 -12.91 3.70
CA VAL A 44 -1.32 -13.85 4.63
C VAL A 44 -1.26 -15.26 4.06
N GLU A 45 -1.60 -15.37 2.78
CA GLU A 45 -1.60 -16.63 2.04
C GLU A 45 -1.04 -16.38 0.65
N GLY A 46 -0.27 -17.32 0.12
CA GLY A 46 0.20 -17.25 -1.26
C GLY A 46 1.34 -18.20 -1.57
N PRO A 47 1.64 -18.41 -2.85
CA PRO A 47 2.78 -19.20 -3.29
C PRO A 47 4.11 -18.64 -2.79
N LEU A 48 5.09 -19.52 -2.57
CA LEU A 48 6.40 -19.17 -2.02
C LEU A 48 7.08 -17.97 -2.73
N PRO A 49 7.09 -17.83 -4.08
CA PRO A 49 7.68 -16.66 -4.73
C PRO A 49 7.05 -15.33 -4.30
N VAL A 50 5.76 -15.30 -3.99
CA VAL A 50 5.05 -14.10 -3.52
C VAL A 50 5.32 -13.84 -2.04
N ARG A 51 5.33 -14.88 -1.21
CA ARG A 51 5.67 -14.76 0.22
C ARG A 51 7.10 -14.26 0.44
N VAL A 52 8.02 -14.61 -0.47
CA VAL A 52 9.39 -14.07 -0.47
C VAL A 52 9.40 -12.56 -0.73
N LEU A 53 8.54 -12.06 -1.64
CA LEU A 53 8.46 -10.62 -1.96
C LEU A 53 7.97 -9.75 -0.79
N ALA A 54 7.09 -10.28 0.05
CA ALA A 54 6.55 -9.59 1.22
C ALA A 54 6.44 -10.56 2.42
N PRO A 55 7.56 -10.85 3.10
CA PRO A 55 7.58 -11.78 4.22
C PRO A 55 6.76 -11.26 5.39
N ALA A 56 5.95 -12.11 6.01
CA ALA A 56 5.03 -11.72 7.10
C ALA A 56 5.71 -11.02 8.30
N LYS A 57 7.00 -11.26 8.53
CA LYS A 57 7.77 -10.68 9.64
C LYS A 57 8.65 -9.48 9.25
N LYS A 58 8.73 -9.12 7.95
CA LYS A 58 9.52 -7.98 7.47
C LYS A 58 8.55 -6.93 6.91
N GLU A 59 8.20 -5.94 7.72
CA GLU A 59 7.44 -4.77 7.27
C GLU A 59 8.19 -4.07 6.13
N ARG A 60 7.65 -4.16 4.92
CA ARG A 60 8.14 -3.43 3.75
C ARG A 60 7.34 -2.14 3.65
N MET A 61 7.92 -1.05 4.16
CA MET A 61 7.29 0.27 4.04
C MET A 61 7.40 0.75 2.60
N ILE A 62 6.27 1.12 2.03
CA ILE A 62 6.21 1.91 0.80
C ILE A 62 5.82 3.33 1.23
N ASP A 63 6.75 4.28 1.10
CA ASP A 63 6.53 5.70 1.34
C ASP A 63 6.52 6.50 0.03
N GLY A 64 5.97 7.72 0.09
CA GLY A 64 5.85 8.61 -1.06
C GLY A 64 7.17 9.26 -1.49
N ASP A 65 8.18 9.30 -0.60
CA ASP A 65 9.56 9.75 -0.88
C ASP A 65 10.43 8.62 -1.48
N GLY A 66 9.84 7.45 -1.72
CA GLY A 66 10.53 6.23 -2.14
C GLY A 66 10.08 5.68 -3.49
N ILE A 67 9.63 4.42 -3.49
CA ILE A 67 9.45 3.59 -4.70
C ILE A 67 8.20 4.01 -5.51
N ILE A 68 7.22 4.66 -4.87
CA ILE A 68 5.89 4.90 -5.42
C ILE A 68 5.54 6.38 -5.24
N PRO A 69 5.54 7.19 -6.31
CA PRO A 69 5.12 8.57 -6.24
C PRO A 69 3.68 8.68 -5.74
N ILE A 70 3.43 9.58 -4.79
CA ILE A 70 2.09 9.86 -4.27
C ILE A 70 1.79 11.34 -4.48
N SER A 71 0.63 11.60 -5.10
CA SER A 71 0.09 12.95 -5.29
C SER A 71 -1.15 13.13 -4.42
N TRP A 72 -1.32 14.34 -3.91
CA TRP A 72 -2.41 14.67 -3.00
C TRP A 72 -3.35 15.69 -3.64
N LYS A 73 -4.63 15.56 -3.34
CA LYS A 73 -5.63 16.55 -3.71
C LYS A 73 -6.65 16.70 -2.59
N MET A 74 -6.86 17.94 -2.18
CA MET A 74 -7.89 18.29 -1.22
C MET A 74 -9.10 18.85 -1.95
N TYR A 75 -10.27 18.43 -1.49
CA TYR A 75 -11.57 18.87 -1.93
C TYR A 75 -12.27 19.48 -0.72
N ASP A 76 -12.63 20.75 -0.85
CA ASP A 76 -13.41 21.42 0.17
C ASP A 76 -14.85 20.89 0.22
N ARG A 77 -15.63 21.37 1.20
CA ARG A 77 -17.06 21.07 1.26
C ARG A 77 -17.75 21.65 0.01
N GLU A 78 -18.41 20.78 -0.74
CA GLU A 78 -19.17 21.15 -1.93
C GLU A 78 -20.62 20.70 -1.79
N VAL A 79 -21.55 21.35 -2.49
CA VAL A 79 -22.95 20.93 -2.54
C VAL A 79 -23.16 20.19 -3.86
N ASP A 80 -23.67 18.96 -3.78
CA ASP A 80 -23.94 18.15 -4.96
C ASP A 80 -25.17 18.65 -5.76
N ALA A 81 -25.44 18.01 -6.90
CA ALA A 81 -26.58 18.35 -7.76
C ALA A 81 -27.96 18.16 -7.08
N ASN A 82 -28.03 17.42 -5.98
CA ASN A 82 -29.24 17.15 -5.21
C ASN A 82 -29.38 18.09 -4.01
N GLY A 83 -28.46 19.05 -3.82
CA GLY A 83 -28.47 19.96 -2.69
C GLY A 83 -27.85 19.38 -1.41
N GLN A 84 -27.19 18.23 -1.49
CA GLN A 84 -26.52 17.59 -0.36
C GLN A 84 -25.13 18.16 -0.15
N LEU A 85 -24.81 18.58 1.08
CA LEU A 85 -23.46 19.01 1.45
C LEU A 85 -22.54 17.79 1.57
N LEU A 86 -21.55 17.72 0.69
CA LEU A 86 -20.50 16.71 0.71
C LEU A 86 -19.44 17.07 1.76
N PRO A 87 -18.90 16.06 2.48
CA PRO A 87 -17.80 16.29 3.40
C PRO A 87 -16.54 16.70 2.62
N PRO A 88 -15.60 17.42 3.25
CA PRO A 88 -14.29 17.65 2.64
C PRO A 88 -13.59 16.31 2.47
N VAL A 89 -12.86 16.14 1.37
CA VAL A 89 -12.16 14.90 1.03
C VAL A 89 -10.70 15.21 0.77
N ILE A 90 -9.83 14.39 1.34
CA ILE A 90 -8.44 14.30 0.90
C ILE A 90 -8.30 13.02 0.06
N SER A 91 -7.78 13.18 -1.15
CA SER A 91 -7.48 12.09 -2.06
C SER A 91 -5.97 11.94 -2.18
N ALA A 92 -5.50 10.70 -2.09
CA ALA A 92 -4.12 10.33 -2.39
C ALA A 92 -4.12 9.41 -3.61
N THR A 93 -3.30 9.72 -4.60
CA THR A 93 -3.11 8.89 -5.79
C THR A 93 -1.68 8.38 -5.80
N ALA A 94 -1.53 7.07 -5.61
CA ALA A 94 -0.24 6.38 -5.69
C ALA A 94 -0.01 5.85 -7.11
N ASP A 95 1.09 6.26 -7.73
CA ASP A 95 1.46 5.84 -9.08
C ASP A 95 2.39 4.61 -9.05
N PHE A 96 1.78 3.43 -9.14
CA PHE A 96 2.48 2.15 -9.23
C PHE A 96 3.08 1.89 -10.62
N MET A 97 2.67 2.65 -11.64
CA MET A 97 3.01 2.38 -13.03
C MET A 97 4.26 3.12 -13.48
N SER A 98 4.63 4.23 -12.85
CA SER A 98 5.88 4.95 -13.15
C SER A 98 7.12 4.19 -12.71
N SER A 99 7.04 3.38 -11.64
CA SER A 99 8.18 2.65 -11.09
C SER A 99 8.48 1.35 -11.84
N GLY A 100 9.63 1.28 -12.51
CA GLY A 100 10.06 0.07 -13.24
C GLY A 100 10.26 -1.15 -12.35
N ALA A 101 10.66 -0.93 -11.09
CA ALA A 101 10.76 -1.97 -10.06
C ALA A 101 9.38 -2.54 -9.70
N VAL A 102 8.38 -1.67 -9.50
CA VAL A 102 7.00 -2.09 -9.23
C VAL A 102 6.41 -2.83 -10.42
N ARG A 103 6.54 -2.31 -11.65
CA ARG A 103 6.07 -3.01 -12.86
C ARG A 103 6.65 -4.42 -12.97
N SER A 104 7.93 -4.59 -12.63
CA SER A 104 8.62 -5.87 -12.66
C SER A 104 8.07 -6.84 -11.59
N MET A 105 7.80 -6.36 -10.37
CA MET A 105 7.14 -7.15 -9.33
C MET A 105 5.70 -7.54 -9.71
N THR A 106 4.93 -6.62 -10.30
CA THR A 106 3.55 -6.89 -10.73
C THR A 106 3.49 -8.04 -11.72
N GLY A 107 4.46 -8.16 -12.65
CA GLY A 107 4.51 -9.29 -13.58
C GLY A 107 4.71 -10.65 -12.90
N LEU A 108 5.36 -10.68 -11.75
CA LEU A 108 5.51 -11.88 -10.92
C LEU A 108 4.22 -12.14 -10.13
N VAL A 109 3.72 -11.13 -9.42
CA VAL A 109 2.55 -11.25 -8.52
C VAL A 109 1.26 -11.53 -9.29
N LYS A 110 1.05 -10.93 -10.47
CA LYS A 110 -0.19 -11.04 -11.27
C LYS A 110 -0.62 -12.49 -11.50
N LYS A 111 0.34 -13.40 -11.70
CA LYS A 111 0.08 -14.82 -11.97
C LYS A 111 -0.50 -15.59 -10.77
N TYR A 112 -0.35 -15.03 -9.58
CA TYR A 112 -0.70 -15.67 -8.32
C TYR A 112 -1.86 -14.97 -7.60
N LEU A 113 -2.45 -13.90 -8.17
CA LEU A 113 -3.49 -13.09 -7.52
C LEU A 113 -4.69 -13.91 -7.01
N VAL A 114 -5.14 -14.89 -7.80
CA VAL A 114 -6.25 -15.78 -7.44
C VAL A 114 -5.93 -16.76 -6.31
N LYS A 115 -4.66 -16.92 -5.94
CA LYS A 115 -4.16 -17.84 -4.90
C LYS A 115 -3.55 -17.10 -3.70
N MET A 116 -3.71 -15.78 -3.62
CA MET A 116 -3.09 -14.99 -2.56
C MET A 116 -4.10 -14.15 -1.79
N SER A 117 -3.80 -14.01 -0.50
CA SER A 117 -4.49 -13.12 0.42
C SER A 117 -3.47 -12.13 0.99
N VAL A 118 -3.76 -10.84 0.88
CA VAL A 118 -2.87 -9.75 1.31
C VAL A 118 -3.60 -8.83 2.26
N ASP A 119 -3.00 -8.60 3.42
CA ASP A 119 -3.36 -7.51 4.30
C ASP A 119 -2.56 -6.26 3.91
N LEU A 120 -3.23 -5.12 3.86
CA LEU A 120 -2.63 -3.82 3.58
C LEU A 120 -3.02 -2.86 4.69
N ALA A 121 -2.03 -2.43 5.48
CA ALA A 121 -2.21 -1.35 6.44
C ALA A 121 -1.80 -0.02 5.81
N LEU A 122 -2.64 1.00 6.02
CA LEU A 122 -2.33 2.40 5.72
C LEU A 122 -2.01 3.09 7.04
N VAL A 123 -0.80 3.61 7.18
CA VAL A 123 -0.35 4.24 8.43
C VAL A 123 0.27 5.61 8.18
N ILE A 124 0.14 6.50 9.15
CA ILE A 124 0.93 7.73 9.30
C ILE A 124 2.00 7.39 10.32
N ASP A 125 3.28 7.50 9.96
CA ASP A 125 4.39 7.17 10.84
C ASP A 125 5.58 8.12 10.62
N LEU A 126 6.55 8.11 11.52
CA LEU A 126 7.76 8.92 11.39
C LEU A 126 8.51 8.65 10.08
N PRO A 127 9.12 9.67 9.45
CA PRO A 127 9.95 9.48 8.27
C PRO A 127 11.03 8.42 8.50
N GLN A 128 11.26 7.53 7.53
CA GLN A 128 12.15 6.38 7.69
C GLN A 128 13.56 6.78 8.14
N LYS A 129 14.11 7.86 7.56
CA LYS A 129 15.43 8.43 7.88
C LYS A 129 15.57 8.90 9.33
N LYS A 130 14.43 9.10 10.03
CA LYS A 130 14.37 9.67 11.38
C LYS A 130 13.85 8.70 12.44
N ARG A 131 13.47 7.47 12.06
CA ARG A 131 12.93 6.42 12.96
C ARG A 131 13.88 6.06 14.13
N HIS A 132 15.18 6.30 13.97
CA HIS A 132 16.20 6.05 15.00
C HIS A 132 16.60 7.28 15.80
N ASN A 133 15.97 8.45 15.57
CA ASN A 133 16.28 9.66 16.32
C ASN A 133 15.39 9.74 17.58
N PRO A 134 15.93 9.50 18.79
CA PRO A 134 15.14 9.47 20.03
C PRO A 134 14.53 10.83 20.41
N LYS A 135 14.87 11.92 19.71
CA LYS A 135 14.35 13.27 19.94
C LYS A 135 13.05 13.58 19.17
N GLU A 136 12.75 12.87 18.09
CA GLU A 136 11.49 13.04 17.37
C GLU A 136 10.50 11.97 17.85
N LYS A 137 9.45 12.41 18.56
CA LYS A 137 8.35 11.57 19.04
C LYS A 137 7.07 12.02 18.36
N GLU A 138 6.94 11.71 17.07
CA GLU A 138 5.63 11.76 16.43
C GLU A 138 5.06 10.34 16.45
N PRO A 139 3.87 10.13 17.03
CA PRO A 139 3.30 8.80 17.16
C PRO A 139 2.72 8.29 15.83
N THR A 140 2.68 6.97 15.72
CA THR A 140 2.14 6.25 14.58
C THR A 140 0.62 6.17 14.66
N GLY A 141 -0.09 6.48 13.58
CA GLY A 141 -1.54 6.31 13.46
C GLY A 141 -1.88 5.30 12.36
N CYS A 142 -2.73 4.32 12.64
CA CYS A 142 -3.31 3.45 11.61
C CYS A 142 -4.58 4.10 11.05
N LEU A 143 -4.57 4.41 9.75
CA LEU A 143 -5.72 4.99 9.05
C LEU A 143 -6.70 3.94 8.55
N GLY A 144 -6.20 2.74 8.25
CA GLY A 144 -7.03 1.66 7.75
C GLY A 144 -6.27 0.36 7.58
N LEU A 145 -7.01 -0.73 7.66
CA LEU A 145 -6.54 -2.08 7.38
C LEU A 145 -7.49 -2.70 6.37
N PHE A 146 -6.95 -3.17 5.25
CA PHE A 146 -7.70 -3.79 4.17
C PHE A 146 -7.18 -5.20 3.95
N ARG A 147 -8.08 -6.14 3.69
CA ARG A 147 -7.71 -7.47 3.20
C ARG A 147 -8.17 -7.62 1.77
N PHE A 148 -7.25 -8.03 0.91
CA PHE A 148 -7.52 -8.47 -0.46
C PHE A 148 -7.41 -9.98 -0.47
N GLU A 149 -8.49 -10.67 -0.79
CA GLU A 149 -8.58 -12.12 -0.72
C GLU A 149 -8.87 -12.67 -2.12
N HIS A 150 -8.00 -13.57 -2.59
CA HIS A 150 -8.16 -14.33 -3.84
C HIS A 150 -8.61 -13.47 -5.01
N VAL A 151 -7.87 -12.38 -5.28
CA VAL A 151 -8.26 -11.36 -6.25
C VAL A 151 -8.32 -11.95 -7.66
N ASP A 152 -9.54 -12.12 -8.16
CA ASP A 152 -9.81 -12.53 -9.52
C ASP A 152 -10.13 -11.30 -10.38
N VAL A 153 -9.13 -10.81 -11.09
CA VAL A 153 -9.24 -9.62 -11.96
C VAL A 153 -10.24 -9.83 -13.11
N ASN A 154 -10.54 -11.09 -13.48
CA ASN A 154 -11.53 -11.39 -14.51
C ASN A 154 -12.96 -11.37 -13.96
N LYS A 155 -13.13 -11.50 -12.63
CA LYS A 155 -14.42 -11.38 -11.94
C LYS A 155 -14.64 -10.02 -11.27
N CYS A 156 -13.62 -9.15 -11.24
CA CYS A 156 -13.78 -7.79 -10.76
C CYS A 156 -14.85 -7.05 -11.57
N PRO A 157 -15.73 -6.26 -10.93
CA PRO A 157 -16.73 -5.47 -11.64
C PRO A 157 -16.06 -4.57 -12.66
N ILE A 158 -16.63 -4.55 -13.86
CA ILE A 158 -16.15 -3.78 -15.02
C ILE A 158 -15.99 -2.31 -14.59
N PHE A 159 -14.75 -1.80 -14.60
CA PHE A 159 -14.49 -0.38 -14.43
C PHE A 159 -15.20 0.41 -15.55
N PRO A 160 -15.68 1.64 -15.29
CA PRO A 160 -16.31 2.46 -16.32
C PRO A 160 -15.39 2.54 -17.56
N HIS A 161 -15.98 2.15 -18.70
CA HIS A 161 -15.32 1.67 -19.91
C HIS A 161 -13.99 2.35 -20.27
N ALA A 162 -12.90 1.57 -20.26
CA ALA A 162 -11.74 1.85 -21.11
C ALA A 162 -12.00 1.27 -22.52
N PRO A 163 -11.43 1.85 -23.59
CA PRO A 163 -11.58 1.34 -24.96
C PRO A 163 -11.16 -0.14 -25.04
N GLU A 164 -11.97 -0.97 -25.71
CA GLU A 164 -11.77 -2.42 -25.85
C GLU A 164 -10.39 -2.82 -26.42
N GLU A 165 -9.70 -1.91 -27.09
CA GLU A 165 -8.38 -2.13 -27.72
C GLU A 165 -7.23 -2.37 -26.73
N LEU A 166 -7.45 -2.23 -25.41
CA LEU A 166 -6.43 -2.46 -24.38
C LEU A 166 -6.57 -3.77 -23.60
N TYR A 167 -7.62 -4.55 -23.84
CA TYR A 167 -7.84 -5.82 -23.13
C TYR A 167 -7.25 -6.99 -23.92
N GLU A 168 -6.04 -7.41 -23.56
CA GLU A 168 -5.59 -8.77 -23.88
C GLU A 168 -6.31 -9.76 -22.93
N PRO A 169 -6.98 -10.81 -23.44
CA PRO A 169 -7.58 -11.83 -22.60
C PRO A 169 -6.48 -12.50 -21.77
N VAL A 170 -6.59 -12.41 -20.45
CA VAL A 170 -5.72 -13.15 -19.53
C VAL A 170 -6.22 -14.60 -19.55
N GLU A 171 -5.44 -15.50 -20.15
CA GLU A 171 -5.76 -16.94 -20.20
C GLU A 171 -6.14 -17.48 -18.81
N GLU A 172 -7.14 -18.37 -18.77
CA GLU A 172 -7.52 -19.09 -17.56
C GLU A 172 -6.28 -19.67 -16.89
N HIS A 173 -6.09 -19.36 -15.61
CA HIS A 173 -4.90 -19.72 -14.84
C HIS A 173 -4.70 -21.24 -14.82
N SER A 174 -3.91 -21.74 -15.78
CA SER A 174 -3.34 -23.09 -15.72
C SER A 174 -2.46 -23.20 -14.46
N GLU A 175 -2.43 -24.39 -13.87
CA GLU A 175 -1.49 -24.64 -12.78
C GLU A 175 -0.07 -24.37 -13.27
N LEU A 176 0.59 -23.37 -12.67
CA LEU A 176 1.96 -23.01 -13.02
C LEU A 176 2.88 -24.21 -12.82
N SER A 177 3.75 -24.46 -13.80
CA SER A 177 4.68 -25.58 -13.74
C SER A 177 5.72 -25.39 -12.61
N PRO A 178 6.25 -26.48 -12.03
CA PRO A 178 7.31 -26.40 -11.02
C PRO A 178 8.53 -25.59 -11.45
N GLU A 179 8.89 -25.66 -12.74
CA GLU A 179 9.98 -24.92 -13.36
C GLU A 179 9.73 -23.41 -13.34
N GLU A 180 8.49 -23.00 -13.61
CA GLU A 180 8.09 -21.59 -13.57
C GLU A 180 8.10 -21.04 -12.15
N VAL A 181 7.60 -21.81 -11.18
CA VAL A 181 7.65 -21.45 -9.75
C VAL A 181 9.10 -21.28 -9.30
N ARG A 182 10.01 -22.18 -9.70
CA ARG A 182 11.44 -22.09 -9.39
C ARG A 182 12.09 -20.86 -10.00
N ARG A 183 11.77 -20.53 -11.26
CA ARG A 183 12.26 -19.32 -11.94
C ARG A 183 11.77 -18.06 -11.22
N ASP A 184 10.49 -18.02 -10.88
CA ASP A 184 9.90 -16.86 -10.20
C ASP A 184 10.47 -16.70 -8.78
N LEU A 185 10.73 -17.81 -8.07
CA LEU A 185 11.41 -17.79 -6.78
C LEU A 185 12.80 -17.17 -6.86
N HIS A 186 13.60 -17.56 -7.87
CA HIS A 186 14.92 -16.98 -8.11
C HIS A 186 14.85 -15.47 -8.38
N ARG A 187 13.89 -15.04 -9.20
CA ARG A 187 13.67 -13.62 -9.49
C ARG A 187 13.28 -12.84 -8.24
N ALA A 188 12.41 -13.40 -7.40
CA ALA A 188 12.00 -12.78 -6.13
C ALA A 188 13.18 -12.64 -5.15
N SER A 189 14.02 -13.67 -5.03
CA SER A 189 15.20 -13.62 -4.16
C SER A 189 16.23 -12.60 -4.64
N GLU A 190 16.51 -12.55 -5.95
CA GLU A 190 17.45 -11.57 -6.53
C GLU A 190 16.93 -10.15 -6.35
N PHE A 191 15.65 -9.92 -6.61
CA PHE A 191 15.04 -8.60 -6.50
C PHE A 191 15.15 -8.03 -5.08
N LEU A 192 15.10 -8.90 -4.07
CA LEU A 192 15.18 -8.50 -2.67
C LEU A 192 16.56 -8.64 -2.04
N GLY A 193 17.55 -9.15 -2.78
CA GLY A 193 18.89 -9.41 -2.27
C GLY A 193 18.89 -10.41 -1.10
N ILE A 194 17.94 -11.35 -1.07
CA ILE A 194 17.80 -12.32 0.03
C ILE A 194 18.91 -13.36 -0.10
N SER A 195 19.60 -13.67 1.00
CA SER A 195 20.64 -14.70 0.99
C SER A 195 20.06 -16.11 0.84
N PRO A 196 20.84 -17.10 0.37
CA PRO A 196 20.38 -18.48 0.33
C PRO A 196 19.94 -19.01 1.72
N GLU A 197 20.59 -18.57 2.81
CA GLU A 197 20.20 -18.95 4.17
C GLU A 197 18.84 -18.34 4.55
N GLU A 198 18.64 -17.04 4.32
CA GLU A 198 17.36 -16.37 4.58
C GLU A 198 16.21 -16.97 3.75
N LEU A 199 16.49 -17.40 2.52
CA LEU A 199 15.51 -18.06 1.67
C LEU A 199 15.11 -19.44 2.22
N GLU A 200 16.04 -20.17 2.81
CA GLU A 200 15.77 -21.47 3.42
C GLU A 200 14.97 -21.35 4.72
N GLU A 201 15.26 -20.32 5.53
CA GLU A 201 14.44 -19.98 6.70
C GLU A 201 12.99 -19.67 6.29
N LEU A 202 12.79 -18.86 5.24
CA LEU A 202 11.46 -18.54 4.73
C LEU A 202 10.69 -19.76 4.24
N LYS A 203 11.37 -20.77 3.67
CA LYS A 203 10.72 -22.04 3.28
C LYS A 203 10.26 -22.87 4.48
N GLN A 204 10.99 -22.82 5.60
CA GLN A 204 10.64 -23.56 6.81
C GLN A 204 9.48 -22.93 7.60
N GLU A 205 9.24 -21.63 7.38
CA GLU A 205 8.07 -20.91 7.90
C GLU A 205 6.81 -21.07 7.02
N CYS A 206 6.89 -21.84 5.92
CA CYS A 206 5.78 -22.11 5.00
C CYS A 206 5.16 -23.49 5.24
#